data_AF-I2AEP9-F1
#
_entry.id   AF-I2AEP9-F1
#
_cell.length_a   1.000
_cell.length_b   1.000
_cell.length_c   1.000
_cell.angle_alpha   90.00
_cell.angle_beta   90.00
_cell.angle_gamma   90.00
#
_symmetry.space_group_name_H-M   'P 1'
#
loop_
_entity.id
_entity.type
_entity.pdbx_description
1 polymer ?
#
loop_
_entity_poly.entity_id
_entity_poly.type
_entity_poly.pdbx_seq_one_letter_code
_entity_poly.pdbx_strand_id
1 'polypeptide(L)'
;MLLDRDLRIRAASRAYEQATLREHNELPGQYLFEAFPDNPKDPQSDGTSKLASSLEVAMSSGHTHKMRLQRYDIPDPAAPEEFLPKVWRPTNSPLLDHGELVGVVHCVKEVSESRQLLAEVARDVEHGDAWDPAELLHTFEAVSAVEAGLHAQRQESLALENKQLMRAIETRDVIGQAKGVLMERFNIDAGGAFGLLTRLSQQTNTRVEQIARTLVETKRPPRSA
;
A
#
# COMPACT_ATOMS: atom_id res chain seq x y z
N MET A 1 20.44 6.65 -2.95
CA MET A 1 21.33 5.54 -3.34
C MET A 1 22.66 6.11 -3.83
N LEU A 2 23.76 5.45 -3.52
CA LEU A 2 25.11 5.79 -3.97
C LEU A 2 25.51 4.83 -5.09
N LEU A 3 25.94 5.38 -6.21
CA LEU A 3 26.47 4.68 -7.38
C LEU A 3 27.94 5.04 -7.55
N ASP A 4 28.77 4.08 -7.96
CA ASP A 4 30.11 4.40 -8.47
C ASP A 4 30.06 4.80 -9.95
N ARG A 5 31.24 5.05 -10.54
CA ARG A 5 31.39 5.51 -11.93
C ARG A 5 30.91 4.50 -12.97
N ASP A 6 30.85 3.22 -12.60
CA ASP A 6 30.37 2.13 -13.45
C ASP A 6 28.88 1.84 -13.20
N LEU A 7 28.19 2.76 -12.51
CA LEU A 7 26.79 2.65 -12.10
C LEU A 7 26.48 1.41 -11.26
N ARG A 8 27.48 0.88 -10.54
CA ARG A 8 27.25 -0.17 -9.54
C ARG A 8 26.80 0.46 -8.23
N ILE A 9 25.83 -0.20 -7.59
CA ILE A 9 25.26 0.28 -6.34
C ILE A 9 26.27 0.04 -5.22
N ARG A 10 26.67 1.11 -4.53
CA ARG A 10 27.61 1.06 -3.41
C ARG A 10 26.91 1.06 -2.07
N ALA A 11 25.78 1.75 -1.99
CA ALA A 11 24.90 1.75 -0.82
C ALA A 11 23.51 2.27 -1.18
N ALA A 12 22.49 1.80 -0.47
CA ALA A 12 21.16 2.39 -0.49
C ALA A 12 20.76 2.82 0.91
N SER A 13 19.97 3.88 1.02
CA SER A 13 19.35 4.22 2.30
C SER A 13 18.16 3.31 2.54
N ARG A 14 17.82 3.07 3.81
CA ARG A 14 16.63 2.29 4.17
C ARG A 14 15.34 2.82 3.53
N ALA A 15 15.22 4.15 3.41
CA ALA A 15 14.09 4.78 2.75
C ALA A 15 14.02 4.46 1.25
N TYR A 16 15.18 4.37 0.57
CA TYR A 16 15.25 3.98 -0.84
C TYR A 16 14.87 2.51 -1.02
N GLU A 17 15.41 1.62 -0.18
CA GLU A 17 15.06 0.19 -0.17
C GLU A 17 13.56 0.00 0.03
N GLN A 18 12.96 0.68 1.03
CA GLN A 18 11.52 0.61 1.28
C GLN A 18 10.67 1.14 0.12
N ALA A 19 11.04 2.27 -0.47
CA ALA A 19 10.30 2.84 -1.59
C ALA A 19 10.32 1.91 -2.82
N THR A 20 11.45 1.24 -3.05
CA THR A 20 11.65 0.30 -4.17
C THR A 20 11.34 -1.15 -3.81
N LEU A 21 10.77 -1.39 -2.62
CA LEU A 21 10.37 -2.71 -2.11
C LEU A 21 11.51 -3.75 -2.07
N ARG A 22 12.74 -3.30 -1.85
CA ARG A 22 13.93 -4.14 -1.75
C ARG A 22 14.20 -4.59 -0.33
N GLU A 23 14.79 -5.76 -0.18
CA GLU A 23 15.26 -6.24 1.11
C GLU A 23 16.47 -5.43 1.58
N HIS A 24 16.65 -5.39 2.90
CA HIS A 24 17.74 -4.62 3.48
C HIS A 24 19.10 -5.17 3.05
N ASN A 25 19.95 -4.30 2.51
CA ASN A 25 21.30 -4.64 2.04
C ASN A 25 21.33 -5.63 0.86
N GLU A 26 20.23 -5.76 0.10
CA GLU A 26 20.15 -6.56 -1.12
C GLU A 26 20.90 -5.90 -2.30
N LEU A 27 20.80 -4.58 -2.40
CA LEU A 27 21.22 -3.81 -3.58
C LEU A 27 22.74 -3.64 -3.78
N PRO A 28 23.59 -3.49 -2.74
CA PRO A 28 25.01 -3.24 -2.95
C PRO A 28 25.73 -4.30 -3.80
N GLY A 29 26.55 -3.86 -4.75
CA GLY A 29 27.33 -4.68 -5.67
C GLY A 29 26.65 -4.91 -7.03
N GLN A 30 25.32 -4.80 -7.10
CA GLN A 30 24.55 -4.97 -8.34
C GLN A 30 24.72 -3.78 -9.28
N TYR A 31 24.56 -4.02 -10.58
CA TYR A 31 24.44 -2.95 -11.57
C TYR A 31 23.05 -2.32 -11.51
N LEU A 32 22.95 -0.99 -11.61
CA LEU A 32 21.69 -0.26 -11.45
C LEU A 32 20.54 -0.81 -12.29
N PHE A 33 20.77 -1.03 -13.58
CA PHE A 33 19.72 -1.45 -14.53
C PHE A 33 19.50 -2.97 -14.55
N GLU A 34 20.37 -3.75 -13.90
CA GLU A 34 20.08 -5.16 -13.58
C GLU A 34 19.15 -5.24 -12.36
N ALA A 35 19.42 -4.42 -11.33
CA ALA A 35 18.56 -4.33 -10.15
C ALA A 35 17.19 -3.70 -10.48
N PHE A 36 17.14 -2.78 -11.45
CA PHE A 36 15.91 -2.11 -11.86
C PHE A 36 15.80 -2.10 -13.38
N PRO A 37 15.40 -3.20 -14.02
CA PRO A 37 15.20 -3.25 -15.47
C PRO A 37 13.91 -2.53 -15.88
N ASP A 38 13.77 -2.19 -17.16
CA ASP A 38 12.49 -1.73 -17.71
C ASP A 38 11.45 -2.86 -17.70
N ASN A 39 10.18 -2.48 -17.58
CA ASN A 39 9.06 -3.43 -17.59
C ASN A 39 8.83 -3.98 -19.00
N PRO A 40 9.13 -5.27 -19.26
CA PRO A 40 9.02 -5.84 -20.61
C PRO A 40 7.56 -5.96 -21.09
N LYS A 41 6.58 -5.86 -20.18
CA LYS A 41 5.14 -5.88 -20.51
C LYS A 41 4.60 -4.50 -20.90
N ASP A 42 5.42 -3.46 -20.78
CA ASP A 42 5.08 -2.09 -21.09
C ASP A 42 5.89 -1.59 -22.30
N PRO A 43 5.28 -1.50 -23.50
CA PRO A 43 5.97 -1.05 -24.71
C PRO A 43 6.43 0.42 -24.66
N GLN A 44 5.90 1.22 -23.73
CA GLN A 44 6.26 2.62 -23.53
C GLN A 44 7.33 2.80 -22.44
N SER A 45 7.81 1.70 -21.84
CA SER A 45 8.85 1.77 -20.82
C SER A 45 10.17 2.30 -21.41
N ASP A 46 10.64 3.42 -20.86
CA ASP A 46 11.89 4.08 -21.21
C ASP A 46 12.67 4.55 -19.97
N GLY A 47 12.37 3.94 -18.82
CA GLY A 47 12.95 4.18 -17.49
C GLY A 47 14.47 4.17 -17.52
N THR A 48 15.03 3.06 -17.99
CA THR A 48 16.48 2.84 -18.00
C THR A 48 17.19 3.87 -18.88
N SER A 49 16.68 4.13 -20.09
CA SER A 49 17.30 5.04 -21.06
C SER A 49 17.29 6.50 -20.58
N LYS A 50 16.15 7.01 -20.12
CA LYS A 50 16.05 8.38 -19.58
C LYS A 50 16.90 8.55 -18.32
N LEU A 51 16.92 7.55 -17.44
CA LEU A 51 17.76 7.59 -16.23
C LEU A 51 19.25 7.54 -16.57
N ALA A 52 19.67 6.69 -17.51
CA ALA A 52 21.06 6.61 -17.96
C ALA A 52 21.56 7.95 -18.51
N SER A 53 20.77 8.58 -19.40
CA SER A 53 21.09 9.91 -19.94
C SER A 53 21.22 10.95 -18.83
N SER A 54 20.31 10.93 -17.85
CA SER A 54 20.34 11.85 -16.71
C SER A 54 21.56 11.67 -15.80
N LEU A 55 21.98 10.42 -15.57
CA LEU A 55 23.19 10.10 -14.81
C LEU A 55 24.44 10.57 -15.56
N GLU A 56 24.50 10.35 -16.87
CA GLU A 56 25.59 10.82 -17.72
C GLU A 56 25.70 12.35 -17.73
N VAL A 57 24.57 13.06 -17.85
CA VAL A 57 24.53 14.53 -17.77
C VAL A 57 25.05 15.01 -16.40
N ALA A 58 24.63 14.38 -15.31
CA ALA A 58 25.09 14.76 -13.97
C ALA A 58 26.61 14.53 -13.79
N MET A 59 27.11 13.39 -14.26
CA MET A 59 28.54 13.03 -14.18
C MET A 59 29.43 13.93 -15.04
N SER A 60 29.02 14.19 -16.28
CA SER A 60 29.79 14.98 -17.25
C SER A 60 29.78 16.48 -16.95
N SER A 61 28.64 17.01 -16.52
CA SER A 61 28.50 18.45 -16.21
C SER A 61 29.05 18.83 -14.84
N GLY A 62 29.20 17.88 -13.91
CA GLY A 62 29.54 18.15 -12.52
C GLY A 62 28.41 18.84 -11.72
N HIS A 63 27.20 18.93 -12.29
CA HIS A 63 26.04 19.56 -11.66
C HIS A 63 24.90 18.57 -11.43
N THR A 64 24.09 18.83 -10.41
CA THR A 64 22.87 18.04 -10.16
C THR A 64 21.91 18.15 -11.35
N HIS A 65 21.51 17.00 -11.90
CA HIS A 65 20.48 16.90 -12.90
C HIS A 65 19.16 16.42 -12.27
N LYS A 66 18.10 17.20 -12.43
CA LYS A 66 16.76 16.88 -11.94
C LYS A 66 15.92 16.37 -13.10
N MET A 67 15.28 15.23 -12.92
CA MET A 67 14.39 14.67 -13.91
C MET A 67 12.95 15.09 -13.62
N ARG A 68 12.13 15.16 -14.67
CA ARG A 68 10.67 15.28 -14.56
C ARG A 68 10.07 14.00 -13.98
N LEU A 69 8.77 14.02 -13.74
CA LEU A 69 8.07 12.79 -13.39
C LEU A 69 8.18 11.78 -14.51
N GLN A 70 8.42 10.53 -14.13
CA GLN A 70 8.49 9.42 -15.07
C GLN A 70 7.87 8.18 -14.44
N ARG A 71 7.02 7.48 -15.19
CA ARG A 71 6.64 6.11 -14.86
C ARG A 71 7.84 5.20 -15.04
N TYR A 72 8.20 4.50 -13.99
CA TYR A 72 9.26 3.50 -14.03
C TYR A 72 8.90 2.41 -13.05
N ASP A 73 8.24 1.38 -13.55
CA ASP A 73 7.72 0.29 -12.73
C ASP A 73 8.88 -0.48 -12.09
N ILE A 74 8.64 -1.04 -10.90
CA ILE A 74 9.63 -1.85 -10.17
C ILE A 74 9.19 -3.32 -10.17
N PRO A 75 10.12 -4.29 -10.16
CA PRO A 75 9.77 -5.70 -10.01
C PRO A 75 9.00 -5.95 -8.70
N ASP A 76 7.97 -6.78 -8.75
CA ASP A 76 7.23 -7.20 -7.56
C ASP A 76 8.08 -8.21 -6.76
N PRO A 77 8.41 -7.94 -5.48
CA PRO A 77 9.15 -8.88 -4.65
C PRO A 77 8.43 -10.23 -4.46
N ALA A 78 7.10 -10.25 -4.52
CA ALA A 78 6.31 -11.47 -4.40
C ALA A 78 6.27 -12.28 -5.71
N ALA A 79 6.48 -11.62 -6.85
CA ALA A 79 6.45 -12.21 -8.18
C ALA A 79 7.42 -11.47 -9.11
N PRO A 80 8.71 -11.87 -9.18
CA PRO A 80 9.73 -11.12 -9.92
C PRO A 80 9.48 -10.92 -11.43
N GLU A 81 8.58 -11.71 -12.02
CA GLU A 81 8.12 -11.60 -13.41
C GLU A 81 6.99 -10.57 -13.59
N GLU A 82 6.45 -10.06 -12.48
CA GLU A 82 5.44 -9.00 -12.43
C GLU A 82 6.09 -7.68 -12.00
N PHE A 83 5.45 -6.58 -12.41
CA PHE A 83 5.94 -5.24 -12.17
C PHE A 83 4.85 -4.41 -11.49
N LEU A 84 5.24 -3.65 -10.48
CA LEU A 84 4.38 -2.75 -9.75
C LEU A 84 4.48 -1.35 -10.33
N PRO A 85 3.33 -0.73 -10.72
CA PRO A 85 3.32 0.58 -11.31
C PRO A 85 3.83 1.62 -10.31
N LYS A 86 4.80 2.43 -10.74
CA LYS A 86 5.38 3.48 -9.92
C LYS A 86 5.71 4.71 -10.76
N VAL A 87 5.53 5.87 -10.15
CA VAL A 87 5.93 7.16 -10.74
C VAL A 87 6.93 7.83 -9.81
N TRP A 88 8.03 8.29 -10.39
CA TRP A 88 9.16 8.84 -9.65
C TRP A 88 9.51 10.22 -10.14
N ARG A 89 10.08 11.02 -9.23
CA ARG A 89 10.85 12.22 -9.53
C ARG A 89 12.31 12.02 -9.14
N PRO A 90 13.18 11.59 -10.07
CA PRO A 90 14.59 11.39 -9.79
C PRO A 90 15.39 12.69 -9.68
N THR A 91 16.48 12.64 -8.94
CA THR A 91 17.53 13.66 -8.89
C THR A 91 18.88 12.98 -8.78
N ASN A 92 19.78 13.33 -9.70
CA ASN A 92 21.11 12.74 -9.84
C ASN A 92 22.14 13.81 -9.55
N SER A 93 22.93 13.63 -8.48
CA SER A 93 23.98 14.59 -8.09
C SER A 93 25.34 13.92 -8.17
N PRO A 94 26.31 14.47 -8.91
CA PRO A 94 27.64 13.89 -8.97
C PRO A 94 28.29 13.91 -7.59
N LEU A 95 29.03 12.86 -7.28
CA LEU A 95 29.84 12.74 -6.09
C LEU A 95 31.29 13.04 -6.46
N LEU A 96 31.80 14.15 -5.95
CA LEU A 96 33.17 14.62 -6.19
C LEU A 96 33.99 14.44 -4.92
N ASP A 97 35.18 13.86 -5.04
CA ASP A 97 36.19 13.81 -3.99
C ASP A 97 37.42 14.59 -4.46
N HIS A 98 37.79 15.65 -3.75
CA HIS A 98 38.88 16.56 -4.13
C HIS A 98 38.84 17.06 -5.60
N GLY A 99 37.65 17.17 -6.19
CA GLY A 99 37.45 17.59 -7.59
C GLY A 99 37.47 16.45 -8.61
N GLU A 100 37.73 15.22 -8.19
CA GLU A 100 37.61 14.03 -9.02
C GLU A 100 36.22 13.40 -8.89
N LEU A 101 35.62 13.01 -10.00
CA LEU A 101 34.35 12.28 -10.02
C LEU A 101 34.56 10.86 -9.50
N VAL A 102 33.92 10.53 -8.38
CA VAL A 102 33.96 9.19 -7.77
C VAL A 102 32.65 8.41 -7.93
N GLY A 103 31.55 9.07 -8.30
CA GLY A 103 30.26 8.42 -8.49
C GLY A 103 29.08 9.39 -8.58
N VAL A 104 27.88 8.90 -8.27
CA VAL A 104 26.63 9.69 -8.28
C VAL A 104 25.75 9.32 -7.08
N VAL A 105 25.16 10.34 -6.46
CA VAL A 105 24.04 10.22 -5.53
C VAL A 105 22.74 10.24 -6.35
N HIS A 106 22.06 9.10 -6.41
CA HIS A 106 20.75 8.96 -7.03
C HIS A 106 19.66 9.01 -5.96
N CYS A 107 18.76 10.00 -6.06
CA CYS A 107 17.62 10.18 -5.15
C CYS A 107 16.32 10.08 -5.93
N VAL A 108 15.33 9.39 -5.37
CA VAL A 108 13.98 9.32 -5.94
C VAL A 108 12.96 9.81 -4.94
N LYS A 109 11.93 10.46 -5.45
CA LYS A 109 10.69 10.73 -4.72
C LYS A 109 9.55 10.05 -5.45
N GLU A 110 8.82 9.19 -4.75
CA GLU A 110 7.61 8.59 -5.29
C GLU A 110 6.48 9.62 -5.38
N VAL A 111 5.70 9.54 -6.46
CA VAL A 111 4.43 10.23 -6.62
C VAL A 111 3.35 9.17 -6.87
N SER A 112 2.50 8.96 -5.87
CA SER A 112 1.48 7.91 -5.89
C SER A 112 0.05 8.44 -5.90
N GLU A 113 -0.13 9.77 -5.98
CA GLU A 113 -1.43 10.43 -5.89
C GLU A 113 -1.68 11.33 -7.10
N SER A 114 -2.89 11.28 -7.65
CA SER A 114 -3.30 12.05 -8.82
C SER A 114 -3.16 13.56 -8.58
N ARG A 115 -3.46 14.02 -7.36
CA ARG A 115 -3.28 15.42 -6.98
C ARG A 115 -1.82 15.87 -7.02
N GLN A 116 -0.90 15.01 -6.58
CA GLN A 116 0.54 15.32 -6.59
C GLN A 116 1.08 15.33 -8.02
N LEU A 117 0.67 14.35 -8.85
CA LEU A 117 0.97 14.32 -10.28
C LEU A 117 0.53 15.63 -10.97
N LEU A 118 -0.73 16.04 -10.80
CA LEU A 118 -1.25 17.27 -11.40
C LEU A 118 -0.47 18.52 -10.95
N ALA A 119 -0.04 18.57 -9.69
CA ALA A 119 0.76 19.69 -9.17
C ALA A 119 2.20 19.72 -9.70
N GLU A 120 2.77 18.58 -10.09
CA GLU A 120 4.07 18.51 -10.77
C GLU A 120 3.92 18.92 -12.24
N VAL A 121 2.91 18.40 -12.94
CA VAL A 121 2.62 18.75 -14.34
C VAL A 121 2.34 20.24 -14.49
N ALA A 122 1.54 20.83 -13.59
CA ALA A 122 1.28 22.27 -13.61
C ALA A 122 2.56 23.10 -13.45
N ARG A 123 3.48 22.67 -12.57
CA ARG A 123 4.77 23.34 -12.41
C ARG A 123 5.62 23.25 -13.66
N ASP A 124 5.71 22.09 -14.29
CA ASP A 124 6.51 21.91 -15.50
C ASP A 124 5.98 22.83 -16.63
N VAL A 125 4.65 22.89 -16.81
CA VAL A 125 4.01 23.80 -17.77
C VAL A 125 4.31 25.27 -17.46
N GLU A 126 4.28 25.68 -16.19
CA GLU A 126 4.64 27.05 -15.76
C GLU A 126 6.12 27.39 -16.06
N HIS A 127 7.01 26.40 -16.07
CA HIS A 127 8.43 26.57 -16.43
C HIS A 127 8.68 26.51 -17.94
N GLY A 128 7.63 26.36 -18.75
CA GLY A 128 7.70 26.33 -20.21
C GLY A 128 7.96 24.94 -20.80
N ASP A 129 7.88 23.89 -19.98
CA ASP A 129 8.05 22.52 -20.45
C ASP A 129 6.76 21.98 -21.09
N ALA A 130 6.90 21.41 -22.29
CA ALA A 130 5.83 20.67 -22.92
C ALA A 130 5.82 19.22 -22.45
N TRP A 131 4.61 18.73 -22.16
CA TRP A 131 4.32 17.32 -21.93
C TRP A 131 3.77 16.70 -23.21
N ASP A 132 4.32 15.56 -23.60
CA ASP A 132 3.67 14.73 -24.61
C ASP A 132 2.39 14.11 -24.02
N PRO A 133 1.23 14.23 -24.69
CA PRO A 133 -0.02 13.66 -24.19
C PRO A 133 0.04 12.15 -23.91
N ALA A 134 0.82 11.38 -24.68
CA ALA A 134 0.97 9.94 -24.44
C ALA A 134 1.80 9.67 -23.17
N GLU A 135 2.92 10.37 -22.98
CA GLU A 135 3.72 10.29 -21.74
C GLU A 135 2.91 10.69 -20.49
N LEU A 136 2.09 11.75 -20.59
CA LEU A 136 1.22 12.18 -19.50
C LEU A 136 0.16 11.13 -19.16
N LEU A 137 -0.50 10.56 -20.16
CA LEU A 137 -1.49 9.50 -19.97
C LEU A 137 -0.85 8.27 -19.33
N HIS A 138 0.29 7.84 -19.84
CA HIS A 138 1.05 6.69 -19.33
C HIS A 138 1.45 6.84 -17.86
N THR A 139 1.88 8.05 -17.48
CA THR A 139 2.19 8.39 -16.08
C THR A 139 0.93 8.41 -15.21
N PHE A 140 -0.16 8.97 -15.72
CA PHE A 140 -1.45 9.01 -15.02
C PHE A 140 -2.05 7.62 -14.80
N GLU A 141 -1.90 6.70 -15.75
CA GLU A 141 -2.34 5.31 -15.63
C GLU A 141 -1.66 4.60 -14.46
N ALA A 142 -0.35 4.77 -14.29
CA ALA A 142 0.37 4.19 -13.15
C ALA A 142 -0.13 4.74 -11.80
N VAL A 143 -0.31 6.05 -11.69
CA VAL A 143 -0.85 6.67 -10.45
C VAL A 143 -2.26 6.17 -10.17
N SER A 144 -3.11 6.11 -11.20
CA SER A 144 -4.48 5.62 -11.09
C SER A 144 -4.54 4.15 -10.66
N ALA A 145 -3.64 3.32 -11.16
CA ALA A 145 -3.54 1.91 -10.76
C ALA A 145 -3.16 1.77 -9.28
N VAL A 146 -2.20 2.57 -8.79
CA VAL A 146 -1.81 2.60 -7.37
C VAL A 146 -2.98 3.06 -6.49
N GLU A 147 -3.65 4.15 -6.85
CA GLU A 147 -4.82 4.66 -6.11
C GLU A 147 -5.95 3.63 -6.09
N ALA A 148 -6.27 2.99 -7.23
CA ALA A 148 -7.30 1.96 -7.32
C ALA A 148 -7.01 0.76 -6.40
N GLY A 149 -5.75 0.31 -6.34
CA GLY A 149 -5.33 -0.76 -5.43
C GLY A 149 -5.52 -0.39 -3.95
N LEU A 150 -5.11 0.81 -3.56
CA LEU A 150 -5.29 1.33 -2.19
C LEU A 150 -6.79 1.47 -1.83
N HIS A 151 -7.61 1.94 -2.77
CA HIS A 151 -9.05 2.06 -2.59
C HIS A 151 -9.71 0.69 -2.40
N ALA A 152 -9.34 -0.31 -3.20
CA ALA A 152 -9.85 -1.67 -3.08
C ALA A 152 -9.50 -2.28 -1.71
N GLN A 153 -8.23 -2.15 -1.28
CA GLN A 153 -7.78 -2.63 0.02
C GLN A 153 -8.52 -1.97 1.18
N ARG A 154 -8.73 -0.64 1.10
CA ARG A 154 -9.49 0.11 2.11
C ARG A 154 -10.95 -0.36 2.16
N GLN A 155 -11.58 -0.54 1.00
CA GLN A 155 -12.96 -1.01 0.93
C GLN A 155 -13.12 -2.40 1.53
N GLU A 156 -12.18 -3.31 1.29
CA GLU A 156 -12.18 -4.64 1.89
C GLU A 156 -12.03 -4.57 3.42
N SER A 157 -11.10 -3.78 3.93
CA SER A 157 -10.93 -3.58 5.38
C SER A 157 -12.19 -3.03 6.04
N LEU A 158 -12.83 -2.03 5.41
CA LEU A 158 -14.09 -1.44 5.91
C LEU A 158 -15.25 -2.43 5.82
N ALA A 159 -15.31 -3.27 4.79
CA ALA A 159 -16.32 -4.31 4.68
C ALA A 159 -16.17 -5.38 5.79
N LEU A 160 -14.93 -5.74 6.12
CA LEU A 160 -14.62 -6.67 7.21
C LEU A 160 -15.03 -6.08 8.56
N GLU A 161 -14.68 -4.82 8.83
CA GLU A 161 -15.04 -4.12 10.06
C GLU A 161 -16.57 -4.00 10.21
N ASN A 162 -17.28 -3.57 9.16
CA ASN A 162 -18.74 -3.52 9.16
C ASN A 162 -19.37 -4.89 9.47
N LYS A 163 -18.84 -5.96 8.89
CA LYS A 163 -19.32 -7.33 9.16
C LYS A 163 -19.10 -7.73 10.62
N GLN A 164 -17.98 -7.33 11.23
CA GLN A 164 -17.70 -7.59 12.64
C GLN A 164 -18.62 -6.77 13.57
N LEU A 165 -18.82 -5.49 13.26
CA LEU A 165 -19.73 -4.61 14.00
C LEU A 165 -21.18 -5.09 13.93
N MET A 166 -21.65 -5.45 12.73
CA MET A 166 -22.99 -6.02 12.54
C MET A 166 -23.19 -7.28 13.38
N ARG A 167 -22.22 -8.22 13.35
CA ARG A 167 -22.25 -9.41 14.20
C ARG A 167 -22.34 -9.04 15.68
N ALA A 168 -21.55 -8.08 16.16
CA ALA A 168 -21.58 -7.66 17.57
C ALA A 168 -22.95 -7.07 17.98
N ILE A 169 -23.57 -6.28 17.09
CA ILE A 169 -24.92 -5.72 17.31
C ILE A 169 -25.96 -6.84 17.39
N GLU A 170 -25.97 -7.77 16.43
CA GLU A 170 -26.88 -8.92 16.42
C GLU A 170 -26.73 -9.77 17.69
N THR A 171 -25.48 -10.04 18.10
CA THR A 171 -25.18 -10.83 19.30
C THR A 171 -25.72 -10.13 20.55
N ARG A 172 -25.54 -8.80 20.66
CA ARG A 172 -26.01 -8.00 21.79
C ARG A 172 -27.53 -8.01 21.91
N ASP A 173 -28.25 -7.90 20.80
CA ASP A 173 -29.72 -7.93 20.80
C ASP A 173 -30.25 -9.29 21.27
N VAL A 174 -29.76 -10.40 20.70
CA VAL A 174 -30.18 -11.76 21.09
C VAL A 174 -29.85 -12.05 22.56
N ILE A 175 -28.67 -11.64 23.05
CA ILE A 175 -28.32 -11.78 24.47
C ILE A 175 -29.23 -10.90 25.34
N GLY A 176 -29.56 -9.69 24.92
CA GLY A 176 -30.49 -8.80 25.62
C GLY A 176 -31.88 -9.42 25.77
N GLN A 177 -32.43 -9.99 24.70
CA GLN A 177 -33.72 -10.70 24.71
C GLN A 177 -33.69 -11.91 25.64
N ALA A 178 -32.64 -12.73 25.56
CA ALA A 178 -32.46 -13.88 26.44
C ALA A 178 -32.35 -13.46 27.92
N LYS A 179 -31.63 -12.38 28.22
CA LYS A 179 -31.57 -11.82 29.57
C LYS A 179 -32.95 -11.43 30.07
N GLY A 180 -33.74 -10.71 29.26
CA GLY A 180 -35.12 -10.35 29.62
C GLY A 180 -36.00 -11.57 29.93
N VAL A 181 -35.89 -12.63 29.12
CA VAL A 181 -36.60 -13.90 29.36
C VAL A 181 -36.18 -14.55 30.68
N LEU A 182 -34.89 -14.54 31.01
CA LEU A 182 -34.36 -15.11 32.26
C LEU A 182 -34.73 -14.28 33.48
N MET A 183 -34.67 -12.95 33.37
CA MET A 183 -35.06 -12.02 34.43
C MET A 183 -36.52 -12.27 34.85
N GLU A 184 -37.43 -12.37 33.87
CA GLU A 184 -38.85 -12.65 34.11
C GLU A 184 -39.05 -14.06 34.72
N ARG A 185 -38.39 -15.07 34.19
CA ARG A 185 -38.64 -16.47 34.59
C ARG A 185 -38.09 -16.84 35.96
N PHE A 186 -36.97 -16.25 36.35
CA PHE A 186 -36.25 -16.59 37.59
C PHE A 186 -36.30 -15.48 38.63
N ASN A 187 -36.96 -14.35 38.34
CA ASN A 187 -37.03 -13.16 39.19
C ASN A 187 -35.63 -12.68 39.62
N ILE A 188 -34.74 -12.51 38.64
CA ILE A 188 -33.35 -12.08 38.82
C ILE A 188 -33.09 -10.79 38.06
N ASP A 189 -32.06 -10.05 38.45
CA ASP A 189 -31.63 -8.84 37.75
C ASP A 189 -30.84 -9.15 36.46
N ALA A 190 -30.51 -8.09 35.71
CA ALA A 190 -29.78 -8.22 34.45
C ALA A 190 -28.35 -8.78 34.64
N GLY A 191 -27.74 -8.57 35.81
CA GLY A 191 -26.43 -9.14 36.14
C GLY A 191 -26.51 -10.65 36.35
N GLY A 192 -27.47 -11.09 37.18
CA GLY A 192 -27.75 -12.50 37.45
C GLY A 192 -28.13 -13.29 36.19
N ALA A 193 -28.95 -12.71 35.31
CA ALA A 193 -29.33 -13.33 34.04
C ALA A 193 -28.12 -13.55 33.11
N PHE A 194 -27.24 -12.56 32.99
CA PHE A 194 -26.00 -12.72 32.20
C PHE A 194 -25.04 -13.73 32.84
N GLY A 195 -24.95 -13.75 34.18
CA GLY A 195 -24.20 -14.74 34.93
C GLY A 195 -24.70 -16.17 34.72
N LEU A 196 -26.02 -16.38 34.56
CA LEU A 196 -26.58 -17.68 34.18
C LEU A 196 -26.21 -18.09 32.75
N LEU A 197 -26.35 -17.19 31.77
CA LEU A 197 -25.93 -17.46 30.40
C LEU A 197 -24.43 -17.84 30.33
N THR A 198 -23.59 -17.14 31.11
CA THR A 198 -22.15 -17.41 31.18
C THR A 198 -21.86 -18.77 31.82
N ARG A 199 -22.54 -19.13 32.93
CA ARG A 199 -22.40 -20.45 33.55
C ARG A 199 -22.82 -21.58 32.62
N LEU A 200 -23.95 -21.41 31.92
CA LEU A 200 -24.42 -22.39 30.92
C LEU A 200 -23.41 -22.52 29.77
N SER A 201 -22.83 -21.42 29.31
CA SER A 201 -21.77 -21.44 28.29
C SER A 201 -20.57 -22.24 28.74
N GLN A 202 -20.11 -22.06 29.98
CA GLN A 202 -18.96 -22.77 30.52
C GLN A 202 -19.23 -24.26 30.71
N GLN A 203 -20.42 -24.63 31.17
CA GLN A 203 -20.81 -26.03 31.40
C GLN A 203 -21.01 -26.81 30.10
N THR A 204 -21.54 -26.16 29.06
CA THR A 204 -21.88 -26.80 27.78
C THR A 204 -20.84 -26.58 26.69
N ASN A 205 -19.77 -25.81 26.98
CA ASN A 205 -18.77 -25.36 26.01
C ASN A 205 -19.40 -24.78 24.72
N THR A 206 -20.54 -24.09 24.87
CA THR A 206 -21.29 -23.48 23.76
C THR A 206 -21.22 -21.97 23.88
N ARG A 207 -21.10 -21.26 22.76
CA ARG A 207 -21.04 -19.79 22.75
C ARG A 207 -22.30 -19.19 23.38
N VAL A 208 -22.14 -18.17 24.23
CA VAL A 208 -23.23 -17.44 24.92
C VAL A 208 -24.33 -16.98 23.94
N GLU A 209 -23.94 -16.50 22.76
CA GLU A 209 -24.88 -16.12 21.69
C GLU A 209 -25.83 -17.26 21.30
N GLN A 210 -25.28 -18.47 21.14
CA GLN A 210 -26.05 -19.62 20.69
C GLN A 210 -27.00 -20.11 21.77
N ILE A 211 -26.56 -20.07 23.03
CA ILE A 211 -27.43 -20.35 24.20
C ILE A 211 -28.57 -19.33 24.26
N ALA A 212 -28.26 -18.05 24.09
CA ALA A 212 -29.26 -16.99 24.08
C ALA A 212 -30.26 -17.19 22.93
N ARG A 213 -29.79 -17.54 21.73
CA ARG A 213 -30.63 -17.83 20.56
C ARG A 213 -31.60 -18.98 20.82
N THR A 214 -31.09 -20.12 21.32
CA THR A 214 -31.94 -21.27 21.67
C THR A 214 -32.98 -20.91 22.74
N LEU A 215 -32.60 -20.12 23.74
CA LEU A 215 -33.51 -19.69 24.80
C LEU A 215 -34.64 -18.78 24.29
N VAL A 216 -34.34 -17.88 23.35
CA VAL A 216 -35.32 -17.00 22.70
C VAL A 216 -36.23 -17.80 21.75
N GLU A 217 -35.68 -18.73 20.97
CA GLU A 217 -36.43 -19.55 20.01
C GLU A 217 -37.39 -20.52 20.71
N THR A 218 -37.00 -21.11 21.84
CA THR A 218 -37.84 -22.03 22.63
C THR A 218 -39.11 -21.34 23.18
N LYS A 219 -39.13 -20.00 23.23
CA LYS A 219 -40.30 -19.21 23.66
C LYS A 219 -41.18 -18.69 22.50
N ARG A 220 -40.80 -18.84 21.22
CA ARG A 220 -41.70 -18.47 20.11
C ARG A 220 -42.80 -19.55 19.99
N PRO A 221 -44.10 -19.20 20.03
CA PRO A 221 -45.15 -20.18 19.76
C PRO A 221 -44.99 -20.73 18.33
N PRO A 222 -45.28 -22.02 18.06
CA PRO A 222 -45.25 -22.54 16.71
C PRO A 222 -46.19 -21.73 15.82
N ARG A 223 -45.74 -21.34 14.61
CA ARG A 223 -46.60 -20.68 13.61
C ARG A 223 -47.79 -21.60 13.33
N SER A 224 -48.99 -21.16 13.72
CA SER A 224 -50.24 -21.86 13.43
C SER A 224 -50.48 -21.87 11.92
N ALA A 225 -50.59 -23.08 11.35
CA ALA A 225 -51.10 -23.34 10.01
C ALA A 225 -52.62 -23.20 9.95
#